data_AF-A0A0C3DTM1-F1
#
_entry.id   AF-A0A0C3DTM1-F1
#
_cell.length_a   1.000
_cell.length_b   1.000
_cell.length_c   1.000
_cell.angle_alpha   90.00
_cell.angle_beta   90.00
_cell.angle_gamma   90.00
#
_symmetry.space_group_name_H-M   'P 1'
#
loop_
_entity.id
_entity.type
_entity.pdbx_description
1 polymer ?
#
loop_
_entity_poly.entity_id
_entity_poly.type
_entity_poly.pdbx_seq_one_letter_code
_entity_poly.pdbx_strand_id
1 'polypeptide(L)'
;RYRRVKCDETKPKCRRCIKFKTDCDGYETRATKPSQDFSFQSGLEAFYFLNFRDCVAPELAGPLGSSLWSRIILQACHFECYVRETVVALAALRMSLSTVHKSTMPLSSIEISAQHYRFALQQYGKAVRNMRKALAVSNTETSIRKALICCLLVFCFEVFQGNHDLAILHAKSGFQLLQERLVTKPYSSSSAGGISYVGHASIENDIVRAFNRLDLQIMTYTNSDPLEVHKFASQGGSNMVAHMPSLFSNLDEANIYWELVMKRNHHFI
;
A
#
# COMPACT_ATOMS: atom_id res chain seq x y z
N ARG A 1 42.78 -17.36 -5.02
CA ARG A 1 43.96 -16.96 -4.20
C ARG A 1 45.19 -16.86 -5.12
N TYR A 2 45.41 -15.71 -5.78
CA TYR A 2 46.54 -15.51 -6.70
C TYR A 2 47.10 -14.08 -6.63
N ARG A 3 47.22 -13.51 -5.43
CA ARG A 3 47.95 -12.25 -5.21
C ARG A 3 48.80 -12.41 -3.96
N ARG A 4 50.12 -12.33 -4.11
CA ARG A 4 51.09 -12.39 -2.99
C ARG A 4 51.23 -11.06 -2.24
N VAL A 5 50.60 -9.99 -2.74
CA VAL A 5 50.78 -8.61 -2.26
C VAL A 5 49.42 -7.96 -2.01
N LYS A 6 49.31 -7.22 -0.90
CA LYS A 6 48.06 -6.57 -0.44
C LYS A 6 47.62 -5.43 -1.38
N CYS A 7 46.32 -5.34 -1.65
CA CYS A 7 45.68 -4.29 -2.46
C CYS A 7 45.57 -2.98 -1.65
N ASP A 8 45.74 -1.83 -2.31
CA ASP A 8 45.58 -0.48 -1.73
C ASP A 8 44.16 0.09 -1.86
N GLU A 9 43.24 -0.69 -2.44
CA GLU A 9 41.80 -0.46 -2.49
C GLU A 9 41.29 0.85 -3.13
N THR A 10 42.15 1.62 -3.81
CA THR A 10 41.75 2.88 -4.50
C THR A 10 40.89 2.66 -5.75
N LYS A 11 39.67 3.20 -5.79
CA LYS A 11 38.73 3.05 -6.93
C LYS A 11 39.06 4.01 -8.08
N PRO A 12 38.78 3.66 -9.37
CA PRO A 12 38.12 2.44 -9.86
C PRO A 12 39.07 1.24 -10.10
N LYS A 13 40.39 1.46 -10.19
CA LYS A 13 41.43 0.41 -10.23
C LYS A 13 42.51 0.74 -9.21
N CYS A 14 43.02 -0.28 -8.50
CA CYS A 14 44.06 -0.13 -7.49
C CYS A 14 45.33 0.50 -8.07
N ARG A 15 46.05 1.39 -7.34
CA ARG A 15 47.21 2.10 -7.92
C ARG A 15 48.31 1.13 -8.36
N ARG A 16 48.46 -0.01 -7.68
CA ARG A 16 49.40 -1.06 -8.09
C ARG A 16 49.01 -1.71 -9.41
N CYS A 17 47.72 -2.00 -9.60
CA CYS A 17 47.18 -2.58 -10.82
C CYS A 17 47.47 -1.67 -12.02
N ILE A 18 47.29 -0.36 -11.82
CA ILE A 18 47.64 0.67 -12.80
C ILE A 18 49.15 0.67 -13.08
N LYS A 19 49.99 0.68 -12.04
CA LYS A 19 51.46 0.73 -12.17
C LYS A 19 52.03 -0.49 -12.91
N PHE A 20 51.52 -1.69 -12.63
CA PHE A 20 51.98 -2.92 -13.26
C PHE A 20 51.28 -3.24 -14.58
N LYS A 21 50.38 -2.36 -15.05
CA LYS A 21 49.55 -2.55 -16.26
C LYS A 21 48.85 -3.92 -16.32
N THR A 22 48.51 -4.46 -15.16
CA THR A 22 47.76 -5.72 -15.01
C THR A 22 46.30 -5.41 -14.73
N ASP A 23 45.41 -6.26 -15.21
CA ASP A 23 43.99 -6.05 -14.97
C ASP A 23 43.63 -6.20 -13.50
N CYS A 24 42.76 -5.30 -13.04
CA CYS A 24 42.27 -5.30 -11.67
C CYS A 24 40.99 -6.12 -11.64
N ASP A 25 40.98 -7.25 -10.93
CA ASP A 25 39.79 -8.09 -10.67
C ASP A 25 38.58 -7.35 -10.05
N GLY A 26 38.68 -6.03 -9.85
CA GLY A 26 37.62 -5.19 -9.32
C GLY A 26 37.49 -5.29 -7.80
N TYR A 27 36.41 -4.69 -7.31
CA TYR A 27 35.99 -4.75 -5.92
C TYR A 27 34.78 -5.66 -5.86
N GLU A 28 34.72 -6.58 -4.89
CA GLU A 28 33.49 -7.31 -4.62
C GLU A 28 32.37 -6.29 -4.37
N THR A 29 31.40 -6.24 -5.28
CA THR A 29 30.14 -5.57 -4.99
C THR A 29 29.54 -6.37 -3.85
N ARG A 30 29.44 -5.75 -2.67
CA ARG A 30 28.81 -6.36 -1.51
C ARG A 30 27.37 -6.65 -1.93
N ALA A 31 27.11 -7.88 -2.37
CA ALA A 31 25.76 -8.32 -2.68
C ALA A 31 24.97 -8.07 -1.40
N THR A 32 24.01 -7.15 -1.47
CA THR A 32 23.01 -6.97 -0.43
C THR A 32 22.37 -8.33 -0.25
N LYS A 33 22.66 -8.99 0.88
CA LYS A 33 21.97 -10.22 1.25
C LYS A 33 20.47 -9.95 1.10
N PRO A 34 19.70 -10.79 0.40
CA PRO A 34 18.25 -10.63 0.40
C PRO A 34 17.78 -10.56 1.85
N SER A 35 16.92 -9.59 2.14
CA SER A 35 16.32 -9.39 3.46
C SER A 35 15.84 -10.73 4.01
N GLN A 36 16.04 -10.96 5.32
CA GLN A 36 15.65 -12.14 6.11
C GLN A 36 14.52 -12.96 5.46
N ASP A 37 14.73 -14.28 5.33
CA ASP A 37 13.79 -15.23 4.69
C ASP A 37 12.34 -14.90 5.01
N PHE A 38 11.64 -14.39 4.00
CA PHE A 38 10.21 -14.18 4.01
C PHE A 38 9.53 -15.56 3.97
N SER A 39 9.36 -16.16 5.14
CA SER A 39 8.82 -17.51 5.27
C SER A 39 7.29 -17.48 5.26
N PHE A 40 6.70 -18.24 4.32
CA PHE A 40 5.27 -18.52 4.28
C PHE A 40 4.93 -19.73 5.14
N GLN A 41 3.78 -19.70 5.81
CA GLN A 41 3.24 -20.79 6.62
C GLN A 41 2.80 -21.97 5.76
N SER A 42 2.50 -21.74 4.47
CA SER A 42 2.11 -22.80 3.53
C SER A 42 2.38 -22.41 2.07
N GLY A 43 2.44 -23.39 1.18
CA GLY A 43 2.49 -23.13 -0.27
C GLY A 43 1.26 -22.37 -0.78
N LEU A 44 0.11 -22.53 -0.14
CA LEU A 44 -1.11 -21.81 -0.49
C LEU A 44 -1.06 -20.33 -0.09
N GLU A 45 -0.47 -20.01 1.07
CA GLU A 45 -0.21 -18.61 1.46
C GLU A 45 0.76 -17.94 0.46
N ALA A 46 1.83 -18.64 0.08
CA ALA A 46 2.78 -18.15 -0.93
C ALA A 46 2.11 -17.87 -2.27
N PHE A 47 1.25 -18.79 -2.73
CA PHE A 47 0.50 -18.66 -3.97
C PHE A 47 -0.36 -17.39 -3.99
N TYR A 48 -1.20 -17.17 -2.97
CA TYR A 48 -2.06 -15.99 -2.93
C TYR A 48 -1.28 -14.70 -2.69
N PHE A 49 -0.18 -14.74 -1.94
CA PHE A 49 0.68 -13.57 -1.78
C PHE A 49 1.30 -13.13 -3.12
N LEU A 50 1.78 -14.08 -3.93
CA LEU A 50 2.29 -13.78 -5.27
C LEU A 50 1.18 -13.24 -6.17
N ASN A 51 -0.02 -13.83 -6.11
CA ASN A 51 -1.19 -13.33 -6.84
C ASN A 51 -1.57 -11.89 -6.42
N PHE A 52 -1.49 -11.58 -5.13
CA PHE A 52 -1.68 -10.22 -4.65
C PHE A 52 -0.65 -9.27 -5.28
N ARG A 53 0.64 -9.61 -5.21
CA ARG A 53 1.73 -8.78 -5.77
C ARG A 53 1.55 -8.52 -7.26
N ASP A 54 1.20 -9.56 -8.02
CA ASP A 54 1.23 -9.52 -9.48
C ASP A 54 -0.09 -9.06 -10.11
N CYS A 55 -1.22 -9.17 -9.41
CA CYS A 55 -2.54 -8.86 -9.96
C CYS A 55 -3.31 -7.82 -9.13
N VAL A 56 -3.50 -8.08 -7.84
CA VAL A 56 -4.37 -7.25 -6.99
C VAL A 56 -3.72 -5.90 -6.65
N ALA A 57 -2.42 -5.88 -6.36
CA ALA A 57 -1.71 -4.65 -6.04
C ALA A 57 -1.67 -3.66 -7.22
N PRO A 58 -1.41 -4.09 -8.48
CA PRO A 58 -1.59 -3.23 -9.64
C PRO A 58 -3.02 -2.73 -9.84
N GLU A 59 -4.03 -3.59 -9.65
CA GLU A 59 -5.46 -3.22 -9.75
C GLU A 59 -5.81 -2.13 -8.73
N LEU A 60 -5.40 -2.30 -7.47
CA LEU A 60 -5.61 -1.32 -6.39
C LEU A 60 -4.77 -0.05 -6.57
N ALA A 61 -3.60 -0.13 -7.21
CA ALA A 61 -2.75 1.03 -7.50
C ALA A 61 -3.36 1.96 -8.56
N GLY A 62 -4.18 1.40 -9.45
CA GLY A 62 -4.80 2.13 -10.56
C GLY A 62 -3.81 2.56 -11.65
N PRO A 63 -4.30 3.23 -12.71
CA PRO A 63 -3.53 3.52 -13.93
C PRO A 63 -2.29 4.40 -13.71
N LEU A 64 -2.33 5.25 -12.70
CA LEU A 64 -1.26 6.22 -12.40
C LEU A 64 -0.20 5.64 -11.45
N GLY A 65 -0.40 4.41 -10.98
CA GLY A 65 0.48 3.79 -10.01
C GLY A 65 0.35 4.40 -8.60
N SER A 66 0.52 3.56 -7.60
CA SER A 66 0.67 3.96 -6.22
C SER A 66 1.79 3.13 -5.60
N SER A 67 2.78 3.79 -5.01
CA SER A 67 3.83 3.17 -4.19
C SER A 67 3.26 2.47 -2.96
N LEU A 68 2.02 2.78 -2.57
CA LEU A 68 1.37 2.12 -1.45
C LEU A 68 1.32 0.61 -1.64
N TRP A 69 0.65 0.15 -2.68
CA TRP A 69 0.38 -1.26 -2.89
C TRP A 69 1.60 -2.01 -3.43
N SER A 70 2.34 -1.36 -4.32
CA SER A 70 3.54 -1.93 -4.97
C SER A 70 4.79 -1.94 -4.09
N ARG A 71 4.81 -1.18 -2.98
CA ARG A 71 5.98 -1.08 -2.12
C ARG A 71 5.63 -1.09 -0.64
N ILE A 72 4.84 -0.13 -0.14
CA ILE A 72 4.64 0.05 1.32
C ILE A 72 3.95 -1.17 1.95
N ILE A 73 2.85 -1.64 1.35
CA ILE A 73 2.10 -2.78 1.86
C ILE A 73 2.89 -4.06 1.73
N LEU A 74 3.59 -4.28 0.60
CA LEU A 74 4.46 -5.44 0.44
C LEU A 74 5.60 -5.45 1.47
N GLN A 75 6.23 -4.30 1.72
CA GLN A 75 7.24 -4.18 2.77
C GLN A 75 6.65 -4.46 4.16
N ALA A 76 5.46 -3.94 4.45
CA ALA A 76 4.78 -4.18 5.72
C ALA A 76 4.44 -5.66 5.94
N CYS A 77 4.20 -6.44 4.88
CA CYS A 77 3.98 -7.89 4.99
C CYS A 77 5.18 -8.64 5.59
N HIS A 78 6.41 -8.14 5.43
CA HIS A 78 7.61 -8.76 6.02
C HIS A 78 7.65 -8.63 7.54
N PHE A 79 7.05 -7.57 8.10
CA PHE A 79 7.18 -7.25 9.52
C PHE A 79 5.89 -7.52 10.30
N GLU A 80 4.74 -7.41 9.65
CA GLU A 80 3.43 -7.50 10.31
C GLU A 80 2.64 -8.67 9.73
N CYS A 81 2.43 -9.71 10.53
CA CYS A 81 1.71 -10.91 10.09
C CYS A 81 0.27 -10.60 9.65
N TYR A 82 -0.42 -9.69 10.34
CA TYR A 82 -1.80 -9.33 10.00
C TYR A 82 -1.92 -8.61 8.65
N VAL A 83 -0.89 -7.87 8.24
CA VAL A 83 -0.85 -7.25 6.90
C VAL A 83 -0.77 -8.36 5.86
N ARG A 84 0.16 -9.30 6.05
CA ARG A 84 0.32 -10.45 5.15
C ARG A 84 -0.93 -11.31 5.06
N GLU A 85 -1.54 -11.64 6.20
CA GLU A 85 -2.79 -12.39 6.28
C GLU A 85 -3.91 -11.69 5.50
N THR A 86 -4.00 -10.36 5.57
CA THR A 86 -5.04 -9.61 4.85
C THR A 86 -4.80 -9.55 3.34
N VAL A 87 -3.57 -9.33 2.87
CA VAL A 87 -3.31 -9.30 1.41
C VAL A 87 -3.49 -10.67 0.77
N VAL A 88 -3.17 -11.73 1.50
CA VAL A 88 -3.45 -13.12 1.11
C VAL A 88 -4.96 -13.36 1.05
N ALA A 89 -5.72 -12.86 2.03
CA ALA A 89 -7.17 -12.95 2.02
C ALA A 89 -7.80 -12.18 0.84
N LEU A 90 -7.31 -10.98 0.54
CA LEU A 90 -7.75 -10.16 -0.58
C LEU A 90 -7.54 -10.87 -1.93
N ALA A 91 -6.37 -11.46 -2.16
CA ALA A 91 -6.12 -12.23 -3.38
C ALA A 91 -7.04 -13.44 -3.52
N ALA A 92 -7.24 -14.20 -2.43
CA ALA A 92 -8.16 -15.32 -2.45
C ALA A 92 -9.61 -14.89 -2.73
N LEU A 93 -10.06 -13.78 -2.14
CA LEU A 93 -11.38 -13.21 -2.40
C LEU A 93 -11.52 -12.78 -3.86
N ARG A 94 -10.54 -12.04 -4.38
CA ARG A 94 -10.52 -11.61 -5.78
C ARG A 94 -10.63 -12.79 -6.75
N MET A 95 -9.90 -13.88 -6.49
CA MET A 95 -9.95 -15.09 -7.30
C MET A 95 -11.31 -15.77 -7.26
N SER A 96 -11.97 -15.80 -6.10
CA SER A 96 -13.34 -16.32 -5.99
C SER A 96 -14.32 -15.56 -6.88
N LEU A 97 -14.19 -14.22 -6.92
CA LEU A 97 -15.03 -13.33 -7.73
C LEU A 97 -14.75 -13.45 -9.24
N SER A 98 -13.47 -13.56 -9.63
CA SER A 98 -13.06 -13.73 -11.04
C SER A 98 -13.55 -15.04 -11.66
N THR A 99 -13.66 -16.10 -10.86
CA THR A 99 -14.13 -17.42 -11.32
C THR A 99 -15.64 -17.41 -11.61
N VAL A 100 -16.41 -16.51 -11.01
CA VAL A 100 -17.86 -16.41 -11.25
C VAL A 100 -18.19 -15.60 -12.52
N HIS A 101 -17.31 -14.67 -12.92
CA HIS A 101 -17.57 -13.71 -14.01
C HIS A 101 -17.38 -14.25 -15.44
N LYS A 102 -16.87 -15.48 -15.62
CA LYS A 102 -16.80 -16.10 -16.96
C LYS A 102 -18.07 -16.93 -17.15
N SER A 103 -19.04 -16.40 -17.89
CA SER A 103 -20.45 -16.83 -17.98
C SER A 103 -20.74 -18.24 -18.56
N THR A 104 -19.88 -19.23 -18.38
CA THR A 104 -20.15 -20.63 -18.74
C THR A 104 -19.31 -21.56 -17.87
N MET A 105 -19.76 -21.82 -16.63
CA MET A 105 -18.94 -22.55 -15.65
C MET A 105 -19.44 -23.99 -15.40
N PRO A 106 -18.57 -25.01 -15.54
CA PRO A 106 -18.84 -26.36 -15.04
C PRO A 106 -18.92 -26.38 -13.51
N LEU A 107 -19.58 -27.39 -12.93
CA LEU A 107 -19.78 -27.56 -11.47
C LEU A 107 -18.47 -27.45 -10.67
N SER A 108 -17.36 -27.94 -11.23
CA SER A 108 -16.02 -27.89 -10.61
C SER A 108 -15.51 -26.46 -10.39
N SER A 109 -15.86 -25.52 -11.27
CA SER A 109 -15.45 -24.11 -11.13
C SER A 109 -16.17 -23.42 -9.97
N ILE A 110 -17.41 -23.82 -9.67
CA ILE A 110 -18.18 -23.30 -8.52
C ILE A 110 -17.53 -23.76 -7.21
N GLU A 111 -17.15 -25.04 -7.13
CA GLU A 111 -16.48 -25.59 -5.96
C GLU A 111 -15.12 -24.92 -5.72
N ILE A 112 -14.34 -24.70 -6.78
CA ILE A 112 -13.05 -23.98 -6.70
C ILE A 112 -13.26 -22.54 -6.20
N SER A 113 -14.27 -21.82 -6.72
CA SER A 113 -14.60 -20.47 -6.25
C SER A 113 -14.96 -20.47 -4.75
N ALA A 114 -15.79 -21.42 -4.31
CA ALA A 114 -16.16 -21.57 -2.91
C ALA A 114 -14.94 -21.87 -2.01
N GLN A 115 -13.97 -22.65 -2.49
CA GLN A 115 -12.73 -22.92 -1.77
C GLN A 115 -11.88 -21.65 -1.59
N HIS A 116 -11.71 -20.86 -2.65
CA HIS A 116 -11.02 -19.56 -2.59
C HIS A 116 -11.69 -18.63 -1.58
N TYR A 117 -13.01 -18.53 -1.63
CA TYR A 117 -13.81 -17.70 -0.73
C TYR A 117 -13.69 -18.13 0.74
N ARG A 118 -13.81 -19.43 1.02
CA ARG A 118 -13.65 -19.97 2.39
C ARG A 118 -12.26 -19.70 2.96
N PHE A 119 -11.22 -19.85 2.14
CA PHE A 119 -9.86 -19.53 2.53
C PHE A 119 -9.70 -18.03 2.83
N ALA A 120 -10.27 -17.16 2.00
CA ALA A 120 -10.25 -15.71 2.20
C ALA A 120 -10.82 -15.32 3.57
N LEU A 121 -12.01 -15.82 3.93
CA LEU A 121 -12.64 -15.52 5.22
C LEU A 121 -11.82 -16.03 6.42
N GLN A 122 -11.20 -17.20 6.30
CA GLN A 122 -10.34 -17.74 7.36
C GLN A 122 -9.11 -16.86 7.61
N GLN A 123 -8.43 -16.44 6.54
CA GLN A 123 -7.26 -15.57 6.64
C GLN A 123 -7.64 -14.17 7.12
N TYR A 124 -8.74 -13.62 6.63
CA TYR A 124 -9.23 -12.32 7.08
C TYR A 124 -9.60 -12.32 8.57
N GLY A 125 -10.32 -13.36 9.04
CA GLY A 125 -10.63 -13.51 10.46
C GLY A 125 -9.37 -13.66 11.34
N LYS A 126 -8.31 -14.29 10.82
CA LYS A 126 -7.00 -14.39 11.49
C LYS A 126 -6.31 -13.02 11.55
N ALA A 127 -6.33 -12.29 10.42
CA ALA A 127 -5.79 -10.94 10.32
C ALA A 127 -6.43 -9.99 11.32
N VAL A 128 -7.77 -9.91 11.36
CA VAL A 128 -8.50 -9.01 12.29
C VAL A 128 -8.15 -9.29 13.75
N ARG A 129 -8.02 -10.57 14.14
CA ARG A 129 -7.58 -10.94 15.51
C ARG A 129 -6.16 -10.43 15.79
N ASN A 130 -5.24 -10.56 14.84
CA ASN A 130 -3.86 -10.13 15.00
C ASN A 130 -3.71 -8.60 14.93
N MET A 131 -4.53 -7.90 14.14
CA MET A 131 -4.64 -6.43 14.14
C MET A 131 -5.01 -5.91 15.53
N ARG A 132 -6.06 -6.48 16.16
CA ARG A 132 -6.49 -6.07 17.50
C ARG A 132 -5.38 -6.24 18.54
N LYS A 133 -4.63 -7.35 18.48
CA LYS A 133 -3.47 -7.58 19.36
C LYS A 133 -2.36 -6.57 19.11
N ALA A 134 -2.04 -6.30 17.85
CA ALA A 134 -0.97 -5.36 17.49
C ALA A 134 -1.27 -3.92 17.94
N LEU A 135 -2.54 -3.51 17.87
CA LEU A 135 -2.97 -2.17 18.29
C LEU A 135 -3.10 -2.02 19.82
N ALA A 136 -3.29 -3.12 20.55
CA ALA A 136 -3.36 -3.09 22.01
C ALA A 136 -2.00 -2.86 22.70
N VAL A 137 -0.89 -3.14 22.01
CA VAL A 137 0.47 -3.19 22.60
C VAL A 137 1.32 -1.96 22.26
N SER A 138 0.86 -1.07 21.37
CA SER A 138 1.72 -0.09 20.71
C SER A 138 1.81 1.29 21.38
N ASN A 139 3.03 1.84 21.44
CA ASN A 139 3.34 3.25 21.70
C ASN A 139 2.74 4.19 20.62
N THR A 140 2.46 5.44 20.99
CA THR A 140 1.61 6.40 20.26
C THR A 140 1.89 6.56 18.76
N GLU A 141 3.14 6.74 18.33
CA GLU A 141 3.43 7.09 16.92
C GLU A 141 3.39 5.89 15.96
N THR A 142 3.99 4.76 16.34
CA THR A 142 3.95 3.51 15.56
C THR A 142 2.55 2.90 15.59
N SER A 143 1.79 3.11 16.67
CA SER A 143 0.39 2.70 16.81
C SER A 143 -0.50 3.29 15.72
N ILE A 144 -0.40 4.61 15.48
CA ILE A 144 -1.24 5.29 14.48
C ILE A 144 -0.96 4.78 13.07
N ARG A 145 0.30 4.60 12.69
CA ARG A 145 0.64 4.09 11.35
C ARG A 145 0.09 2.67 11.13
N LYS A 146 0.21 1.81 12.15
CA LYS A 146 -0.38 0.45 12.11
C LYS A 146 -1.90 0.53 12.00
N ALA A 147 -2.55 1.39 12.78
CA ALA A 147 -3.99 1.59 12.74
C ALA A 147 -4.48 2.05 11.36
N LEU A 148 -3.78 2.99 10.72
CA LEU A 148 -4.10 3.44 9.36
C LEU A 148 -3.99 2.31 8.33
N ILE A 149 -2.92 1.49 8.40
CA ILE A 149 -2.78 0.30 7.54
C ILE A 149 -3.90 -0.71 7.81
N CYS A 150 -4.28 -0.94 9.07
CA CYS A 150 -5.41 -1.81 9.42
C CYS A 150 -6.72 -1.30 8.83
N CYS A 151 -7.05 -0.02 9.04
CA CYS A 151 -8.25 0.61 8.50
C CYS A 151 -8.31 0.47 6.98
N LEU A 152 -7.20 0.74 6.28
CA LEU A 152 -7.07 0.61 4.83
C LEU A 152 -7.31 -0.83 4.35
N LEU A 153 -6.68 -1.81 4.96
CA LEU A 153 -6.75 -3.21 4.53
C LEU A 153 -8.11 -3.84 4.83
N VAL A 154 -8.69 -3.53 5.99
CA VAL A 154 -10.07 -3.94 6.33
C VAL A 154 -11.05 -3.32 5.37
N PHE A 155 -10.95 -2.01 5.15
CA PHE A 155 -11.75 -1.30 4.18
C PHE A 155 -11.74 -2.01 2.82
N CYS A 156 -10.56 -2.32 2.27
CA CYS A 156 -10.47 -3.02 0.99
C CYS A 156 -11.17 -4.37 1.05
N PHE A 157 -10.95 -5.18 2.09
CA PHE A 157 -11.58 -6.49 2.18
C PHE A 157 -13.11 -6.40 2.21
N GLU A 158 -13.66 -5.50 3.02
CA GLU A 158 -15.11 -5.31 3.15
C GLU A 158 -15.74 -4.79 1.85
N VAL A 159 -15.04 -3.93 1.09
CA VAL A 159 -15.50 -3.49 -0.25
C VAL A 159 -15.60 -4.67 -1.21
N PHE A 160 -14.56 -5.50 -1.31
CA PHE A 160 -14.58 -6.67 -2.20
C PHE A 160 -15.63 -7.71 -1.78
N GLN A 161 -15.94 -7.75 -0.48
CA GLN A 161 -16.97 -8.63 0.09
C GLN A 161 -18.39 -8.09 -0.14
N GLY A 162 -18.55 -6.78 -0.40
CA GLY A 162 -19.85 -6.10 -0.51
C GLY A 162 -20.41 -5.57 0.81
N ASN A 163 -19.61 -5.53 1.89
CA ASN A 163 -20.02 -5.03 3.21
C ASN A 163 -19.72 -3.53 3.34
N HIS A 164 -20.53 -2.70 2.70
CA HIS A 164 -20.27 -1.26 2.60
C HIS A 164 -20.30 -0.53 3.94
N ASP A 165 -21.17 -0.92 4.88
CA ASP A 165 -21.25 -0.29 6.20
C ASP A 165 -19.94 -0.39 6.99
N LEU A 166 -19.32 -1.58 7.00
CA LEU A 166 -18.04 -1.81 7.67
C LEU A 166 -16.90 -1.11 6.94
N ALA A 167 -16.90 -1.11 5.60
CA ALA A 167 -15.94 -0.35 4.82
C ALA A 167 -15.98 1.14 5.20
N ILE A 168 -17.17 1.76 5.17
CA ILE A 168 -17.36 3.18 5.52
C ILE A 168 -16.90 3.47 6.95
N LEU A 169 -17.25 2.60 7.90
CA LEU A 169 -16.81 2.75 9.30
C LEU A 169 -15.28 2.80 9.41
N HIS A 170 -14.58 1.90 8.71
CA HIS A 170 -13.11 1.85 8.72
C HIS A 170 -12.48 3.02 7.97
N ALA A 171 -13.09 3.52 6.89
CA ALA A 171 -12.66 4.73 6.20
C ALA A 171 -12.78 5.97 7.11
N LYS A 172 -13.93 6.15 7.78
CA LYS A 172 -14.15 7.25 8.73
C LYS A 172 -13.16 7.22 9.88
N SER A 173 -12.95 6.03 10.47
CA SER A 173 -11.98 5.85 11.54
C SER A 173 -10.56 6.17 11.09
N GLY A 174 -10.15 5.73 9.89
CA GLY A 174 -8.85 6.05 9.30
C GLY A 174 -8.65 7.55 9.07
N PHE A 175 -9.69 8.24 8.58
CA PHE A 175 -9.64 9.69 8.37
C PHE A 175 -9.51 10.46 9.69
N GLN A 176 -10.27 10.08 10.72
CA GLN A 176 -10.18 10.71 12.05
C GLN A 176 -8.78 10.59 12.64
N LEU A 177 -8.18 9.39 12.58
CA LEU A 177 -6.80 9.14 13.03
C LEU A 177 -5.78 9.99 12.27
N LEU A 178 -6.00 10.20 10.97
CA LEU A 178 -5.14 11.03 10.15
C LEU A 178 -5.26 12.51 10.53
N GLN A 179 -6.49 13.01 10.74
CA GLN A 179 -6.74 14.38 11.14
C GLN A 179 -6.12 14.70 12.51
N GLU A 180 -6.28 13.80 13.49
CA GLU A 180 -5.67 13.93 14.81
C GLU A 180 -4.14 14.03 14.73
N ARG A 181 -3.52 13.22 13.86
CA ARG A 181 -2.07 13.24 13.63
C ARG A 181 -1.59 14.56 13.01
N LEU A 182 -2.33 15.11 12.04
CA LEU A 182 -2.00 16.38 11.40
C LEU A 182 -2.11 17.58 12.36
N VAL A 183 -3.04 17.51 13.33
CA VAL A 183 -3.24 18.55 14.35
C VAL A 183 -2.17 18.47 15.46
N THR A 184 -1.79 17.27 15.88
CA THR A 184 -0.80 17.07 16.97
C THR A 184 0.65 17.24 16.51
N LYS A 185 0.96 17.05 15.22
CA LYS A 185 2.24 17.40 14.60
C LYS A 185 1.99 18.23 13.34
N PRO A 186 1.68 19.54 13.47
CA PRO A 186 1.66 20.41 12.31
C PRO A 186 3.07 20.35 11.69
N TYR A 187 3.14 19.95 10.42
CA TYR A 187 4.39 19.96 9.67
C TYR A 187 5.12 21.27 9.93
N SER A 188 6.32 21.22 10.50
CA SER A 188 7.22 22.36 10.50
C SER A 188 7.60 22.60 9.04
N SER A 189 6.85 23.45 8.35
CA SER A 189 7.20 24.05 7.07
C SER A 189 8.43 24.92 7.30
N SER A 190 9.59 24.28 7.35
CA SER A 190 10.88 24.94 7.50
C SER A 190 11.91 24.23 6.63
N SER A 191 11.79 24.44 5.32
CA SER A 191 12.91 24.90 4.49
C SER A 191 12.52 24.81 3.01
N ALA A 192 12.38 25.97 2.39
CA ALA A 192 12.71 26.11 0.99
C ALA A 192 14.11 25.53 0.76
N GLY A 193 14.21 24.52 -0.10
CA GLY A 193 15.48 23.93 -0.52
C GLY A 193 15.94 22.74 0.34
N GLY A 194 16.17 21.60 -0.32
CA GLY A 194 16.98 20.53 0.24
C GLY A 194 16.22 19.23 0.49
N ILE A 195 16.35 18.32 -0.47
CA ILE A 195 16.10 16.88 -0.35
C ILE A 195 16.86 16.36 0.88
N SER A 196 16.22 16.20 2.05
CA SER A 196 16.71 15.36 3.17
C SER A 196 15.71 15.33 4.34
N TYR A 197 14.68 14.47 4.21
CA TYR A 197 14.07 13.58 5.23
C TYR A 197 12.75 13.03 4.64
N VAL A 198 12.86 12.47 3.43
CA VAL A 198 11.72 12.17 2.53
C VAL A 198 11.00 10.84 2.88
N GLY A 199 11.52 10.03 3.81
CA GLY A 199 11.08 8.66 4.02
C GLY A 199 9.75 8.47 4.79
N HIS A 200 9.50 9.25 5.84
CA HIS A 200 8.28 9.10 6.66
C HIS A 200 7.10 9.91 6.10
N ALA A 201 7.39 11.15 5.67
CA ALA A 201 6.43 12.05 5.05
C ALA A 201 5.79 11.49 3.76
N SER A 202 6.60 10.85 2.92
CA SER A 202 6.11 10.24 1.67
C SER A 202 5.13 9.11 1.93
N ILE A 203 5.35 8.28 2.95
CA ILE A 203 4.50 7.12 3.22
C ILE A 203 3.17 7.54 3.84
N GLU A 204 3.20 8.53 4.72
CA GLU A 204 1.98 9.10 5.27
C GLU A 204 1.16 9.75 4.15
N ASN A 205 1.80 10.53 3.26
CA ASN A 205 1.14 11.08 2.08
C ASN A 205 0.63 9.99 1.11
N ASP A 206 1.32 8.87 0.97
CA ASP A 206 0.87 7.73 0.14
C ASP A 206 -0.36 7.04 0.76
N ILE A 207 -0.40 6.91 2.09
CA ILE A 207 -1.56 6.37 2.82
C ILE A 207 -2.74 7.36 2.76
N VAL A 208 -2.49 8.66 2.92
CA VAL A 208 -3.51 9.71 2.73
C VAL A 208 -4.09 9.67 1.32
N ARG A 209 -3.21 9.61 0.30
CA ARG A 209 -3.63 9.49 -1.10
C ARG A 209 -4.41 8.21 -1.35
N ALA A 210 -4.04 7.10 -0.71
CA ALA A 210 -4.79 5.86 -0.82
C ALA A 210 -6.21 5.97 -0.27
N PHE A 211 -6.39 6.55 0.92
CA PHE A 211 -7.74 6.80 1.46
C PHE A 211 -8.56 7.71 0.55
N ASN A 212 -7.94 8.74 -0.06
CA ASN A 212 -8.64 9.61 -1.01
C ASN A 212 -9.01 8.90 -2.33
N ARG A 213 -8.14 8.04 -2.87
CA ARG A 213 -8.38 7.26 -4.09
C ARG A 213 -9.41 6.15 -3.89
N LEU A 214 -9.44 5.55 -2.71
CA LEU A 214 -10.35 4.46 -2.42
C LEU A 214 -11.81 4.94 -2.34
N ASP A 215 -12.05 6.16 -1.85
CA ASP A 215 -13.36 6.81 -1.87
C ASP A 215 -13.94 6.91 -3.30
N LEU A 216 -13.09 7.28 -4.27
CA LEU A 216 -13.44 7.33 -5.70
C LEU A 216 -13.72 5.95 -6.30
N GLN A 217 -12.99 4.92 -5.86
CA GLN A 217 -13.17 3.56 -6.34
C GLN A 217 -14.46 2.91 -5.80
N ILE A 218 -14.85 3.17 -4.54
CA ILE A 218 -16.13 2.71 -3.95
C ILE A 218 -17.30 3.11 -4.83
N MET A 219 -17.35 4.38 -5.22
CA MET A 219 -18.44 4.93 -6.03
C MET A 219 -18.58 4.29 -7.41
N THR A 220 -17.51 3.69 -7.94
CA THR A 220 -17.56 2.98 -9.23
C THR A 220 -18.18 1.59 -9.09
N TYR A 221 -18.10 0.98 -7.91
CA TYR A 221 -18.58 -0.37 -7.64
C TYR A 221 -19.92 -0.40 -6.87
N THR A 222 -20.35 0.72 -6.27
CA THR A 222 -21.50 0.76 -5.35
C THR A 222 -22.36 2.00 -5.58
N ASN A 223 -23.54 1.83 -6.19
CA ASN A 223 -24.51 2.91 -6.44
C ASN A 223 -25.38 3.26 -5.20
N SER A 224 -24.92 3.01 -3.98
CA SER A 224 -25.82 2.95 -2.81
C SER A 224 -25.19 3.48 -1.52
N ASP A 225 -24.52 4.62 -1.57
CA ASP A 225 -24.02 5.27 -0.36
C ASP A 225 -25.10 6.18 0.29
N PRO A 226 -25.22 6.21 1.63
CA PRO A 226 -26.07 7.17 2.33
C PRO A 226 -25.61 8.62 2.11
N LEU A 227 -26.55 9.58 1.97
CA LEU A 227 -26.31 11.01 1.71
C LEU A 227 -25.22 11.67 2.61
N GLU A 228 -25.11 11.22 3.86
CA GLU A 228 -24.12 11.74 4.81
C GLU A 228 -22.68 11.37 4.44
N VAL A 229 -22.47 10.27 3.72
CA VAL A 229 -21.16 9.88 3.17
C VAL A 229 -20.77 10.81 2.02
N HIS A 230 -21.71 11.12 1.13
CA HIS A 230 -21.51 12.10 0.06
C HIS A 230 -21.19 13.50 0.62
N LYS A 231 -21.91 13.96 1.64
CA LYS A 231 -21.60 15.26 2.28
C LYS A 231 -20.21 15.30 2.91
N PHE A 232 -19.81 14.27 3.63
CA PHE A 232 -18.49 14.22 4.26
C PHE A 232 -17.37 14.18 3.21
N ALA A 233 -17.50 13.33 2.21
CA ALA A 233 -16.48 13.13 1.19
C ALA A 233 -16.37 14.33 0.22
N SER A 234 -17.49 14.99 -0.12
CA SER A 234 -17.50 16.23 -0.92
C SER A 234 -16.83 17.42 -0.22
N GLN A 235 -16.78 17.43 1.11
CA GLN A 235 -16.11 18.49 1.88
C GLN A 235 -14.60 18.26 2.05
N GLY A 236 -14.12 17.03 1.82
CA GLY A 236 -12.70 16.67 1.87
C GLY A 236 -11.86 17.50 0.90
N GLY A 237 -10.77 18.08 1.40
CA GLY A 237 -9.82 18.84 0.56
C GLY A 237 -10.32 20.21 0.07
N SER A 238 -11.43 20.73 0.61
CA SER A 238 -11.98 22.05 0.23
C SER A 238 -10.94 23.18 0.26
N ASN A 239 -10.08 23.19 1.28
CA ASN A 239 -9.02 24.19 1.40
C ASN A 239 -7.96 24.05 0.30
N MET A 240 -7.57 22.82 -0.06
CA MET A 240 -6.62 22.58 -1.15
C MET A 240 -7.22 23.03 -2.49
N VAL A 241 -8.47 22.66 -2.79
CA VAL A 241 -9.15 23.08 -4.02
C VAL A 241 -9.31 24.60 -4.10
N ALA A 242 -9.59 25.27 -2.98
CA ALA A 242 -9.66 26.73 -2.93
C ALA A 242 -8.32 27.42 -3.26
N HIS A 243 -7.20 26.73 -3.01
CA HIS A 243 -5.85 27.21 -3.31
C HIS A 243 -5.24 26.49 -4.53
N MET A 244 -6.07 25.96 -5.43
CA MET A 244 -5.59 25.29 -6.65
C MET A 244 -4.77 26.28 -7.49
N PRO A 245 -3.52 25.94 -7.86
CA PRO A 245 -2.69 26.82 -8.67
C PRO A 245 -3.22 26.88 -10.11
N SER A 246 -2.96 28.00 -10.79
CA SER A 246 -3.32 28.17 -12.21
C SER A 246 -2.44 27.35 -13.17
N LEU A 247 -1.28 26.90 -12.70
CA LEU A 247 -0.30 26.09 -13.43
C LEU A 247 0.27 25.02 -12.49
N PHE A 248 0.38 23.78 -12.98
CA PHE A 248 0.99 22.69 -12.23
C PHE A 248 2.45 22.50 -12.65
N SER A 249 3.31 22.22 -11.67
CA SER A 249 4.75 22.04 -11.86
C SER A 249 5.09 20.70 -12.51
N ASN A 250 4.23 19.69 -12.31
CA ASN A 250 4.38 18.35 -12.87
C ASN A 250 3.03 17.60 -12.89
N LEU A 251 3.02 16.44 -13.53
CA LEU A 251 1.83 15.60 -13.67
C LEU A 251 1.33 15.05 -12.32
N ASP A 252 2.22 14.79 -11.36
CA ASP A 252 1.83 14.29 -10.04
C ASP A 252 1.04 15.35 -9.27
N GLU A 253 1.47 16.61 -9.32
CA GLU A 253 0.76 17.74 -8.73
C GLU A 253 -0.61 17.93 -9.39
N ALA A 254 -0.68 17.90 -10.72
CA ALA A 254 -1.95 17.98 -11.46
C ALA A 254 -2.92 16.84 -11.06
N ASN A 255 -2.40 15.62 -10.91
CA ASN A 255 -3.19 14.45 -10.52
C ASN A 255 -3.78 14.58 -9.11
N ILE A 256 -3.05 15.17 -8.15
CA ILE A 256 -3.57 15.41 -6.79
C ILE A 256 -4.83 16.28 -6.86
N TYR A 257 -4.78 17.38 -7.61
CA TYR A 257 -5.94 18.27 -7.76
C TYR A 257 -7.07 17.63 -8.57
N TRP A 258 -6.74 16.86 -9.61
CA TRP A 258 -7.73 16.11 -10.39
C TRP A 258 -8.49 15.09 -9.52
N GLU A 259 -7.80 14.32 -8.69
CA GLU A 259 -8.42 13.37 -7.75
C GLU A 259 -9.35 14.07 -6.76
N LEU A 260 -8.93 15.22 -6.21
CA LEU A 260 -9.76 16.02 -5.30
C LEU A 260 -11.02 16.57 -5.99
N VAL A 261 -10.89 17.08 -7.22
CA VAL A 261 -12.03 17.59 -7.99
C VAL A 261 -12.98 16.45 -8.37
N MET A 262 -12.46 15.33 -8.85
CA MET A 262 -13.28 14.16 -9.21
C MET A 262 -14.04 13.62 -8.00
N LYS A 263 -13.40 13.58 -6.82
CA LYS A 263 -14.03 13.16 -5.57
C LYS A 263 -15.22 14.05 -5.25
N ARG A 264 -15.02 15.37 -5.29
CA ARG A 264 -16.09 16.34 -5.02
C ARG A 264 -17.24 16.22 -6.00
N ASN A 265 -16.95 16.07 -7.29
CA ASN A 265 -17.96 15.92 -8.33
C ASN A 265 -18.80 14.66 -8.13
N HIS A 266 -18.17 13.53 -7.81
CA HIS A 266 -18.90 12.28 -7.58
C HIS A 266 -19.77 12.36 -6.32
N HIS A 267 -19.35 13.09 -5.29
CA HIS A 267 -20.12 13.26 -4.05
C HIS A 267 -21.05 14.48 -4.02
N PHE A 268 -21.27 15.17 -5.15
CA PHE A 268 -22.15 16.35 -5.24
C PHE A 268 -23.63 16.01 -5.49
N ILE A 269 -24.04 14.75 -5.31
CA ILE A 269 -25.44 14.29 -5.52
C ILE A 269 -26.35 14.77 -4.40
#